data_AF-A0A285AV76-F1
#
_entry.id   AF-A0A285AV76-F1
#
_cell.length_a   1.000
_cell.length_b   1.000
_cell.length_c   1.000
_cell.angle_alpha   90.00
_cell.angle_beta   90.00
_cell.angle_gamma   90.00
#
_symmetry.space_group_name_H-M   'P 1'
#
loop_
_entity.id
_entity.type
_entity.pdbx_description
1 polymer ?
#
loop_
_entity_poly.entity_id
_entity_poly.type
_entity_poly.pdbx_seq_one_letter_code
_entity_poly.pdbx_strand_id
1 'polypeptide(L)'
;MFSEKRRKPSPSSGGDIRRKARRALKINQALTDSEIPAVIRDALHLKPGEYINYTLLAGGKVIMSRQEGKQNDPVVSKFLDFIEDDMKKNPQNIAPVPVVFWEGIKALTAGVEVDLDALITDN
;
A
#
# COMPACT_ATOMS: atom_id res chain seq x y z
N MET A 1 -73.46 -24.41 11.11
CA MET A 1 -73.15 -22.97 10.95
C MET A 1 -71.67 -22.83 10.65
N PHE A 2 -71.35 -22.18 9.53
CA PHE A 2 -70.04 -21.73 9.05
C PHE A 2 -68.93 -22.76 8.77
N SER A 3 -68.82 -23.05 7.46
CA SER A 3 -67.63 -23.54 6.77
C SER A 3 -66.63 -22.39 6.53
N GLU A 4 -65.39 -22.77 6.21
CA GLU A 4 -64.62 -22.26 5.06
C GLU A 4 -63.24 -21.60 5.33
N LYS A 5 -62.24 -22.35 4.81
CA LYS A 5 -60.98 -21.94 4.15
C LYS A 5 -59.93 -21.14 4.93
N ARG A 6 -58.91 -21.90 5.34
CA ARG A 6 -57.50 -21.52 5.38
C ARG A 6 -57.12 -20.74 4.10
N ARG A 7 -56.92 -19.43 4.21
CA ARG A 7 -56.32 -18.64 3.13
C ARG A 7 -54.82 -18.93 3.10
N LYS A 8 -54.34 -19.49 1.99
CA LYS A 8 -52.91 -19.46 1.65
C LYS A 8 -52.56 -18.02 1.24
N PRO A 9 -51.43 -17.44 1.69
CA PRO A 9 -50.92 -16.22 1.10
C PRO A 9 -50.43 -16.50 -0.33
N SER A 10 -50.91 -15.70 -1.28
CA SER A 10 -50.46 -15.64 -2.67
C SER A 10 -49.03 -15.09 -2.78
N PRO A 11 -48.30 -15.39 -3.87
CA PRO A 11 -46.91 -14.97 -4.03
C PRO A 11 -46.86 -13.47 -4.34
N SER A 12 -46.28 -12.70 -3.41
CA SER A 12 -45.90 -11.31 -3.67
C SER A 12 -44.72 -11.30 -4.64
N SER A 13 -45.03 -11.08 -5.91
CA SER A 13 -44.09 -10.56 -6.91
C SER A 13 -43.69 -9.14 -6.51
N GLY A 14 -42.49 -8.99 -5.96
CA GLY A 14 -41.94 -7.70 -5.55
C GLY A 14 -40.46 -7.87 -5.27
N GLY A 15 -39.63 -7.40 -6.21
CA GLY A 15 -38.23 -7.76 -6.31
C GLY A 15 -37.36 -7.23 -5.18
N ASP A 16 -36.39 -8.04 -4.79
CA ASP A 16 -35.17 -7.57 -4.13
C ASP A 16 -34.00 -8.50 -4.47
N ILE A 17 -33.73 -8.63 -5.77
CA ILE A 17 -32.55 -9.32 -6.33
C ILE A 17 -31.34 -8.39 -6.46
N ARG A 18 -31.38 -7.17 -5.92
CA ARG A 18 -30.41 -6.12 -6.27
C ARG A 18 -29.83 -5.41 -5.05
N ARG A 19 -29.04 -6.15 -4.27
CA ARG A 19 -27.88 -5.53 -3.61
C ARG A 19 -26.70 -6.49 -3.51
N LYS A 20 -26.31 -7.06 -4.65
CA LYS A 20 -24.96 -7.65 -4.78
C LYS A 20 -23.98 -6.47 -4.87
N ALA A 21 -23.49 -6.02 -3.72
CA ALA A 21 -22.35 -5.13 -3.65
C ALA A 21 -21.18 -5.82 -4.38
N ARG A 22 -20.92 -5.41 -5.62
CA ARG A 22 -19.75 -5.83 -6.37
C ARG A 22 -18.57 -5.12 -5.71
N ARG A 23 -17.88 -5.81 -4.79
CA ARG A 23 -16.60 -5.35 -4.24
C ARG A 23 -15.67 -5.08 -5.43
N ALA A 24 -15.18 -3.85 -5.55
CA ALA A 24 -14.08 -3.55 -6.46
C ALA A 24 -12.85 -4.31 -5.93
N LEU A 25 -12.32 -5.22 -6.74
CA LEU A 25 -11.07 -5.90 -6.43
C LEU A 25 -9.94 -4.99 -6.88
N LYS A 26 -9.11 -4.55 -5.94
CA LYS A 26 -7.87 -3.83 -6.20
C LYS A 26 -6.71 -4.79 -6.03
N ILE A 27 -5.92 -4.95 -7.07
CA ILE A 27 -4.69 -5.76 -7.06
C ILE A 27 -3.55 -4.82 -7.44
N ASN A 28 -2.46 -4.87 -6.67
CA ASN A 28 -1.21 -4.18 -6.96
C ASN A 28 -0.22 -5.25 -7.41
N GLN A 29 0.26 -5.18 -8.65
CA GLN A 29 1.23 -6.12 -9.19
C GLN A 29 2.36 -5.35 -9.89
N ALA A 30 3.60 -5.69 -9.57
CA ALA A 30 4.75 -5.31 -10.40
C ALA A 30 4.73 -6.23 -11.62
N LEU A 31 4.47 -5.66 -12.79
CA LEU A 31 4.54 -6.41 -14.04
C LEU A 31 5.86 -6.07 -14.73
N THR A 32 6.45 -7.10 -15.31
CA THR A 32 7.69 -6.98 -16.08
C THR A 32 7.40 -6.55 -17.51
N ASP A 33 8.41 -6.02 -18.20
CA ASP A 33 8.30 -5.47 -19.57
C ASP A 33 7.70 -6.44 -20.62
N SER A 34 7.58 -7.74 -20.33
CA SER A 34 6.96 -8.72 -21.22
C SER A 34 5.44 -8.86 -21.07
N GLU A 35 4.83 -8.36 -19.99
CA GLU A 35 3.42 -8.65 -19.65
C GLU A 35 2.45 -7.56 -20.15
N ILE A 36 2.97 -6.39 -20.52
CA ILE A 36 2.18 -5.22 -20.93
C ILE A 36 2.57 -4.82 -22.35
N PRO A 37 1.62 -4.78 -23.30
CA PRO A 37 1.86 -4.26 -24.64
C PRO A 37 2.47 -2.86 -24.60
N ALA A 38 3.49 -2.61 -25.41
CA ALA A 38 4.23 -1.34 -25.45
C ALA A 38 3.31 -0.11 -25.55
N VAL A 39 2.27 -0.21 -26.39
CA VAL A 39 1.26 0.86 -26.58
C VAL A 39 0.56 1.25 -25.28
N ILE A 40 0.28 0.29 -24.40
CA ILE A 40 -0.35 0.56 -23.10
C ILE A 40 0.66 1.17 -22.13
N ARG A 41 1.93 0.72 -22.19
CA ARG A 41 3.02 1.28 -21.38
C ARG A 41 3.26 2.75 -21.69
N ASP A 42 3.32 3.07 -22.98
CA ASP A 42 3.55 4.43 -23.48
C ASP A 42 2.38 5.34 -23.13
N ALA A 43 1.14 4.86 -23.29
CA ALA A 43 -0.08 5.61 -22.93
C ALA A 43 -0.19 5.89 -21.43
N LEU A 44 0.36 5.01 -20.58
CA LEU A 44 0.42 5.21 -19.13
C LEU A 44 1.70 5.90 -18.66
N HIS A 45 2.60 6.25 -19.58
CA HIS A 45 3.92 6.84 -19.30
C HIS A 45 4.69 6.09 -18.21
N LEU A 46 4.66 4.75 -18.24
CA LEU A 46 5.28 3.91 -17.22
C LEU A 46 6.79 3.81 -17.43
N LYS A 47 7.56 4.01 -16.36
CA LYS A 47 9.00 3.72 -16.35
C LYS A 47 9.25 2.27 -15.92
N PRO A 48 10.38 1.66 -16.31
CA PRO A 48 10.76 0.33 -15.83
C PRO A 48 10.70 0.24 -14.30
N GLY A 49 10.03 -0.79 -13.77
CA GLY A 49 9.87 -1.01 -12.34
C GLY A 49 8.73 -0.25 -11.66
N GLU A 50 7.94 0.55 -12.38
CA GLU A 50 6.76 1.22 -11.82
C GLU A 50 5.55 0.28 -11.72
N TYR A 51 4.76 0.47 -10.67
CA TYR A 51 3.59 -0.35 -10.38
C TYR A 51 2.33 0.17 -11.09
N ILE A 52 1.39 -0.76 -11.32
CA ILE A 52 0.10 -0.49 -11.94
C ILE A 52 -1.02 -0.90 -11.00
N ASN A 53 -2.05 -0.07 -10.92
CA ASN A 53 -3.28 -0.36 -10.21
C ASN A 53 -4.32 -0.94 -11.16
N TYR A 54 -4.86 -2.10 -10.83
CA TYR A 54 -6.00 -2.72 -11.50
C TYR A 54 -7.27 -2.52 -10.69
N THR A 55 -8.31 -1.95 -11.31
CA THR A 55 -9.64 -1.85 -10.71
C THR A 55 -10.65 -2.59 -11.55
N LEU A 56 -11.23 -3.67 -10.99
CA LEU A 56 -12.32 -4.39 -11.63
C LEU A 56 -13.66 -3.68 -11.37
N LEU A 57 -14.32 -3.30 -12.45
CA LEU A 57 -15.65 -2.69 -12.44
C LEU A 57 -16.74 -3.74 -12.73
N ALA A 58 -17.99 -3.32 -12.53
CA ALA A 58 -19.15 -4.09 -12.94
C ALA A 58 -19.13 -4.42 -14.43
N GLY A 59 -19.57 -5.64 -14.77
CA GLY A 59 -19.63 -6.09 -16.17
C GLY A 59 -18.29 -6.53 -16.76
N GLY A 60 -17.28 -6.80 -15.93
CA GLY A 60 -15.99 -7.34 -16.39
C GLY A 60 -15.05 -6.30 -16.99
N LYS A 61 -15.37 -5.00 -16.86
CA LYS A 61 -14.49 -3.92 -17.30
C LYS A 61 -13.34 -3.76 -16.30
N VAL A 62 -12.14 -3.51 -16.80
CA VAL A 62 -10.94 -3.26 -15.99
C VAL A 62 -10.43 -1.86 -16.30
N ILE A 63 -10.22 -1.04 -15.26
CA ILE A 63 -9.46 0.20 -15.38
C ILE A 63 -8.02 -0.09 -14.96
N MET A 64 -7.09 0.30 -15.83
CA MET A 64 -5.66 0.28 -15.58
C MET A 64 -5.18 1.72 -15.38
N SER A 65 -4.41 1.96 -14.32
CA SER A 65 -3.82 3.28 -14.05
C SER A 65 -2.41 3.11 -13.51
N ARG A 66 -1.52 4.03 -13.88
CA ARG A 66 -0.21 4.14 -13.26
C ARG A 66 -0.38 4.38 -11.76
N GLN A 67 0.39 3.68 -10.93
CA GLN A 67 0.46 4.01 -9.52
C GLN A 67 1.18 5.36 -9.39
N GLU A 68 0.43 6.40 -9.07
CA GLU A 68 1.02 7.66 -8.62
C GLU A 68 1.88 7.37 -7.39
N GLY A 69 3.04 8.04 -7.34
CA GLY A 69 4.15 7.70 -6.43
C GLY A 69 3.69 7.45 -5.00
N LYS A 70 4.44 6.61 -4.27
CA LYS A 70 4.20 6.29 -2.85
C LYS A 70 3.67 7.54 -2.16
N GLN A 71 2.42 7.47 -1.71
CA GLN A 71 1.86 8.50 -0.85
C GLN A 71 2.90 8.72 0.24
N ASN A 72 3.52 9.91 0.27
CA ASN A 72 4.59 10.20 1.22
C ASN A 72 4.09 9.76 2.59
N ASP A 73 4.85 8.89 3.24
CA ASP A 73 4.47 8.42 4.56
C ASP A 73 4.33 9.67 5.45
N PRO A 74 3.11 9.98 5.92
CA PRO A 74 2.88 11.21 6.66
C PRO A 74 3.71 11.22 7.94
N VAL A 75 4.08 10.06 8.49
CA VAL A 75 4.97 9.95 9.65
C VAL A 75 6.39 10.38 9.29
N VAL A 76 6.90 9.93 8.14
CA VAL A 76 8.25 10.32 7.68
C VAL A 76 8.31 11.82 7.43
N SER A 77 7.32 12.40 6.76
CA SER A 77 7.29 13.86 6.56
C SER A 77 7.26 14.62 7.89
N LYS A 78 6.41 14.20 8.85
CA LYS A 78 6.34 14.83 10.17
C LYS A 78 7.60 14.67 11.01
N PHE A 79 8.26 13.52 10.89
CA PHE A 79 9.54 13.27 11.55
C PHE A 79 10.63 14.20 10.99
N LEU A 80 10.69 14.39 9.67
CA LEU A 80 11.64 15.31 9.06
C LEU A 80 11.37 16.76 9.44
N ASP A 81 10.10 17.20 9.45
CA ASP A 81 9.70 18.53 9.94
C ASP A 81 10.20 18.74 11.39
N PHE A 82 10.04 17.73 12.25
CA PHE A 82 10.49 17.77 13.64
C PHE A 82 12.01 17.92 13.76
N ILE A 83 12.79 17.14 13.00
CA ILE A 83 14.25 17.22 13.00
C ILE A 83 14.72 18.59 12.50
N GLU A 84 14.11 19.11 11.43
CA GLU A 84 14.43 20.43 10.89
C GLU A 84 14.21 21.53 11.94
N ASP A 85 13.05 21.51 12.61
CA ASP A 85 12.72 22.46 13.65
C ASP A 85 13.68 22.38 14.85
N ASP A 86 14.04 21.18 15.27
CA ASP A 86 14.97 20.98 16.38
C ASP A 86 16.39 21.47 16.02
N MET A 87 16.87 21.16 14.82
CA MET A 87 18.18 21.63 14.33
C MET A 87 18.26 23.16 14.28
N LYS A 88 17.18 23.84 13.89
CA LYS A 88 17.11 25.31 13.88
C LYS A 88 17.07 25.92 15.29
N LYS A 89 16.34 25.29 16.22
CA LYS A 89 16.18 25.77 17.60
C LYS A 89 17.42 25.51 18.45
N ASN A 90 18.10 24.39 18.19
CA ASN A 90 19.19 23.88 19.00
C ASN A 90 20.46 23.60 18.17
N PRO A 91 21.01 24.59 17.44
CA PRO A 91 22.19 24.37 16.59
C PRO A 91 23.41 23.90 17.39
N GLN A 92 23.49 24.24 18.68
CA GLN A 92 24.55 23.78 19.59
C GLN A 92 24.59 22.26 19.80
N ASN A 93 23.48 21.56 19.53
CA ASN A 93 23.42 20.09 19.66
C ASN A 93 23.99 19.37 18.42
N ILE A 94 24.23 20.09 17.33
CA ILE A 94 24.82 19.54 16.10
C ILE A 94 26.34 19.55 16.25
N ALA A 95 26.87 18.49 16.87
CA ALA A 95 28.30 18.33 17.09
C ALA A 95 28.89 17.20 16.23
N PRO A 96 30.15 17.32 15.78
CA PRO A 96 30.87 16.21 15.15
C PRO A 96 31.00 15.04 16.12
N VAL A 97 30.86 13.82 15.60
CA VAL A 97 31.07 12.60 16.40
C VAL A 97 32.57 12.43 16.65
N PRO A 98 33.04 12.36 17.92
CA PRO A 98 34.46 12.23 18.24
C PRO A 98 35.07 10.92 17.71
N VAL A 99 36.35 10.95 17.31
CA VAL A 99 37.07 9.76 16.82
C VAL A 99 37.08 8.64 17.88
N VAL A 100 37.28 8.98 19.15
CA VAL A 100 37.26 8.03 20.27
C VAL A 100 35.93 7.29 20.42
N PHE A 101 34.82 7.92 20.03
CA PHE A 101 33.51 7.29 20.05
C PHE A 101 33.40 6.23 18.95
N TRP A 102 33.92 6.52 17.75
CA TRP A 102 34.01 5.56 16.66
C TRP A 102 34.92 4.37 16.99
N GLU A 103 36.05 4.61 17.65
CA GLU A 103 36.94 3.54 18.12
C GLU A 103 36.23 2.65 19.14
N GLY A 104 35.47 3.24 20.06
CA GLY A 104 34.64 2.51 21.02
C GLY A 104 33.59 1.63 20.34
N ILE A 105 32.84 2.18 19.37
CA ILE A 105 31.85 1.39 18.60
C ILE A 105 32.53 0.22 17.90
N LYS A 106 33.63 0.46 17.17
CA LYS A 106 34.36 -0.59 16.45
C LYS A 106 34.87 -1.70 17.36
N ALA A 107 35.37 -1.33 18.54
CA ALA A 107 35.82 -2.30 19.53
C ALA A 107 34.66 -3.14 20.09
N LEU A 108 33.51 -2.51 20.37
CA LEU A 108 32.33 -3.18 20.91
C LEU A 108 31.66 -4.11 19.90
N THR A 109 31.69 -3.77 18.62
CA THR A 109 31.11 -4.58 17.54
C THR A 109 32.12 -5.53 16.90
N ALA A 110 33.34 -5.62 17.42
CA ALA A 110 34.39 -6.46 16.86
C ALA A 110 33.95 -7.93 16.85
N GLY A 111 33.97 -8.55 15.67
CA GLY A 111 33.58 -9.95 15.50
C GLY A 111 32.06 -10.21 15.46
N VAL A 112 31.22 -9.17 15.50
CA VAL A 112 29.78 -9.31 15.24
C VAL A 112 29.56 -9.28 13.72
N GLU A 113 29.17 -10.42 13.15
CA GLU A 113 28.70 -10.50 11.77
C GLU A 113 27.22 -10.10 11.70
N VAL A 114 26.92 -9.08 10.91
CA VAL A 114 25.55 -8.62 10.65
C VAL A 114 25.23 -8.85 9.19
N ASP A 115 24.25 -9.72 8.92
CA ASP A 115 23.65 -9.87 7.61
C ASP A 115 22.45 -8.94 7.50
N LEU A 116 22.58 -7.88 6.69
CA LEU A 116 21.51 -6.89 6.47
C LEU A 116 20.44 -7.39 5.48
N ASP A 117 20.73 -8.47 4.76
CA ASP A 117 19.82 -9.08 3.79
C ASP A 117 19.07 -10.29 4.40
N ALA A 118 19.44 -10.68 5.62
CA ALA A 118 18.74 -11.71 6.36
C ALA A 118 17.27 -11.32 6.58
N LEU A 119 16.38 -12.29 6.40
CA LEU A 119 14.97 -12.12 6.70
C LEU A 119 14.80 -11.76 8.18
N ILE A 120 14.15 -10.63 8.45
CA ILE A 120 13.77 -10.25 9.82
C ILE A 120 12.69 -11.24 10.26
N THR A 121 13.05 -12.15 11.16
CA THR A 121 12.09 -13.05 11.80
C THR A 121 11.58 -12.39 13.08
N ASP A 122 10.26 -12.23 13.19
CA ASP A 122 9.64 -11.84 14.46
C ASP A 122 9.90 -12.94 15.51
N ASN A 123 10.41 -12.54 16.67
CA ASN A 123 10.48 -13.35 17.89
C ASN A 123 9.36 -12.96 18.85
#